data_AF-A0A6M3MD69-F1
#
_entry.id   AF-A0A6M3MD69-F1
#
_cell.length_a   1.000
_cell.length_b   1.000
_cell.length_c   1.000
_cell.angle_alpha   90.00
_cell.angle_beta   90.00
_cell.angle_gamma   90.00
#
_symmetry.space_group_name_H-M   'P 1'
#
loop_
_entity.id
_entity.type
_entity.pdbx_description
1 polymer ?
#
loop_
_entity_poly.entity_id
_entity_poly.type
_entity_poly.pdbx_seq_one_letter_code
_entity_poly.pdbx_strand_id
1 'polypeptide(L)' 'MSEIKRAPSGCRVGASHQKAKLTSEQVAEMRAIYETGGKGYGFLAEIYKCGASTVRDIVQYRTRFAG' A
#
# COMPACT_ATOMS: atom_id res chain seq x y z
N MET A 1 1.07 9.79 16.77
CA MET A 1 2.50 9.92 16.37
C MET A 1 2.77 8.83 15.35
N SER A 2 3.04 9.18 14.09
CA SER A 2 3.25 8.18 13.02
C SER A 2 4.74 7.80 12.96
N GLU A 3 5.06 6.57 13.32
CA GLU A 3 6.41 6.01 13.33
C GLU A 3 7.03 6.01 11.92
N ILE A 4 8.23 6.59 11.77
CA ILE A 4 8.96 6.63 10.49
C ILE A 4 9.63 5.27 10.28
N LYS A 5 9.08 4.45 9.38
CA LYS A 5 9.67 3.15 9.04
C LYS A 5 10.74 3.32 7.96
N ARG A 6 11.91 2.72 8.18
CA ARG A 6 13.06 2.75 7.26
C ARG A 6 13.45 1.32 6.87
N ALA A 7 13.83 1.14 5.61
CA ALA A 7 14.42 -0.11 5.10
C ALA A 7 15.87 -0.27 5.61
N PRO A 8 16.44 -1.49 5.50
CA PRO A 8 17.86 -1.74 5.77
C PRO A 8 18.80 -0.82 4.96
N SER A 9 18.38 -0.38 3.78
CA SER A 9 19.05 0.60 2.92
C SER A 9 19.00 2.05 3.45
N GLY A 10 18.35 2.33 4.58
CA GLY A 10 18.23 3.66 5.19
C GLY A 10 17.16 4.56 4.56
N CYS A 11 16.59 4.15 3.44
CA CYS A 11 15.47 4.83 2.79
C CYS A 11 14.18 4.71 3.62
N ARG A 12 13.38 5.77 3.66
CA ARG A 12 12.04 5.70 4.26
C ARG A 12 11.16 4.77 3.42
N VAL A 13 10.39 3.89 4.04
CA VAL A 13 9.56 2.89 3.33
C VAL A 13 8.09 3.00 3.67
N GLY A 14 7.24 2.42 2.81
CA GLY A 14 5.79 2.43 2.98
C GLY A 14 5.25 3.85 3.07
N ALA A 15 4.35 4.12 4.02
CA ALA A 15 3.76 5.44 4.26
C ALA A 15 4.76 6.53 4.65
N SER A 16 6.00 6.17 5.02
CA SER A 16 7.05 7.13 5.34
C SER A 16 7.85 7.58 4.11
N HIS A 17 7.71 6.91 2.96
CA HIS A 17 8.41 7.29 1.74
C HIS A 17 7.91 8.65 1.23
N GLN A 18 8.81 9.52 0.79
CA GLN A 18 8.48 10.91 0.43
C GLN A 18 7.50 11.03 -0.76
N LYS A 19 7.43 9.98 -1.58
CA LYS A 19 6.49 9.82 -2.71
C LYS A 19 5.30 8.93 -2.39
N ALA A 20 5.15 8.46 -1.15
CA ALA A 20 4.04 7.61 -0.77
C ALA A 20 2.73 8.39 -0.82
N LYS A 21 1.85 7.96 -1.71
CA LYS A 21 0.49 8.50 -1.83
C LYS A 21 -0.51 7.79 -0.90
N LEU A 22 -0.08 6.69 -0.28
CA LEU A 22 -0.90 5.77 0.51
C LEU A 22 -0.38 5.71 1.94
N THR A 23 -1.27 5.88 2.91
CA THR A 23 -0.96 5.67 4.33
C THR A 23 -1.04 4.19 4.71
N SER A 24 -0.43 3.83 5.83
CA SER A 24 -0.49 2.47 6.38
C SER A 24 -1.92 2.01 6.63
N GLU A 25 -2.79 2.93 7.05
CA GLU A 25 -4.21 2.71 7.32
C GLU A 25 -4.96 2.41 6.02
N GLN A 26 -4.70 3.18 4.95
CA GLN A 26 -5.29 2.92 3.62
C GLN A 26 -4.86 1.58 3.04
N VAL A 27 -3.62 1.16 3.29
CA VAL A 27 -3.13 -0.17 2.87
C VAL A 27 -3.85 -1.28 3.62
N ALA A 28 -4.08 -1.12 4.93
CA ALA A 28 -4.84 -2.08 5.73
C ALA A 28 -6.31 -2.13 5.29
N GLU A 29 -6.93 -0.98 5.02
CA GLU A 29 -8.29 -0.87 4.53
C GLU A 29 -8.45 -1.51 3.14
N MET A 30 -7.52 -1.28 2.22
CA MET A 30 -7.50 -1.95 0.90
C MET A 30 -7.48 -3.47 1.01
N ARG A 31 -6.70 -4.01 1.95
CA ARG A 31 -6.63 -5.45 2.20
C ARG A 31 -7.95 -5.96 2.75
N ALA A 32 -8.51 -5.29 3.75
CA ALA A 32 -9.82 -5.65 4.31
C ALA A 32 -10.92 -5.63 3.24
N ILE A 33 -10.99 -4.59 2.41
CA ILE A 33 -11.98 -4.48 1.33
C ILE A 33 -11.80 -5.60 0.31
N TYR A 34 -10.56 -5.94 -0.05
CA TYR A 34 -10.30 -7.04 -0.98
C TYR A 34 -10.68 -8.41 -0.38
N GLU A 35 -10.32 -8.67 0.88
CA GLU A 35 -10.65 -9.90 1.60
C GLU A 35 -12.15 -10.09 1.82
N THR A 36 -12.92 -9.00 1.96
CA THR A 36 -14.39 -9.06 1.99
C THR A 36 -15.04 -9.41 0.65
N GLY A 37 -14.26 -9.63 -0.41
CA GLY A 37 -14.72 -10.20 -1.68
C GLY A 37 -15.45 -9.23 -2.62
N GLY A 38 -15.50 -7.94 -2.30
CA GLY A 38 -16.42 -7.01 -2.96
C GLY A 38 -15.88 -6.25 -4.16
N LYS A 39 -14.56 -6.03 -4.29
CA LYS A 39 -14.03 -4.98 -5.19
C LYS A 39 -12.75 -5.39 -5.92
N GLY A 40 -12.78 -5.27 -7.26
CA GLY A 40 -11.64 -5.56 -8.14
C GLY A 40 -10.55 -4.49 -8.10
N TYR A 41 -9.37 -4.83 -8.65
CA TYR A 41 -8.19 -3.95 -8.58
C TYR A 41 -8.39 -2.56 -9.17
N GLY A 42 -9.17 -2.44 -10.26
CA GLY A 42 -9.49 -1.15 -10.89
C GLY A 42 -10.30 -0.23 -9.98
N PHE A 43 -11.25 -0.78 -9.23
CA PHE A 43 -12.05 -0.02 -8.28
C PHE A 43 -11.18 0.58 -7.16
N LEU A 44 -10.29 -0.24 -6.58
CA LEU A 44 -9.38 0.21 -5.54
C LEU A 44 -8.36 1.23 -6.08
N ALA A 45 -7.90 1.07 -7.32
CA ALA A 45 -7.00 2.01 -7.98
C ALA A 45 -7.62 3.41 -8.09
N GLU A 46 -8.90 3.51 -8.46
CA GLU A 46 -9.60 4.78 -8.57
C GLU A 46 -9.86 5.43 -7.21
N ILE A 47 -10.35 4.66 -6.22
CA ILE A 47 -10.62 5.17 -4.86
C ILE A 47 -9.36 5.75 -4.22
N TYR A 48 -8.26 5.00 -4.28
CA TYR A 48 -7.02 5.39 -3.62
C TYR A 48 -6.06 6.16 -4.54
N LYS A 49 -6.50 6.51 -5.76
CA LYS A 49 -5.72 7.20 -6.80
C LYS A 49 -4.31 6.63 -6.97
N CYS A 50 -4.21 5.30 -6.97
CA CYS A 50 -2.96 4.56 -7.12
C CYS A 50 -3.01 3.64 -8.34
N GLY A 51 -1.86 3.20 -8.83
CA GLY A 51 -1.81 2.30 -9.99
C GLY A 51 -2.35 0.90 -9.64
N ALA A 52 -3.06 0.26 -10.57
CA ALA A 52 -3.57 -1.12 -10.38
C ALA A 52 -2.46 -2.13 -10.03
N SER A 53 -1.23 -1.90 -10.52
CA SER A 53 -0.04 -2.69 -10.14
C SER A 53 0.29 -2.53 -8.64
N THR A 54 0.18 -1.32 -8.09
CA THR A 54 0.37 -1.05 -6.66
C THR A 54 -0.72 -1.71 -5.82
N VAL A 55 -1.98 -1.63 -6.28
CA VAL A 55 -3.10 -2.34 -5.64
C VAL A 55 -2.83 -3.83 -5.57
N ARG A 56 -2.45 -4.44 -6.69
CA ARG A 56 -2.11 -5.87 -6.78
C ARG A 56 -0.99 -6.22 -5.81
N ASP A 57 0.03 -5.38 -5.72
CA ASP A 57 1.17 -5.61 -4.85
C ASP A 57 0.81 -5.54 -3.35
N ILE A 58 -0.10 -4.63 -2.99
CA ILE A 58 -0.64 -4.47 -1.64
C ILE A 58 -1.49 -5.67 -1.21
N VAL A 59 -2.44 -6.08 -2.05
CA VAL A 59 -3.40 -7.17 -1.74
C VAL A 59 -2.76 -8.56 -1.86
N GLN A 60 -1.76 -8.73 -2.73
CA GLN A 60 -0.99 -9.98 -2.83
C GLN A 60 0.18 -10.04 -1.84
N TYR A 61 0.29 -9.07 -0.93
CA TYR A 61 1.39 -8.96 0.03
C TYR A 61 2.79 -9.03 -0.63
N ARG A 62 2.87 -8.66 -1.91
CA ARG A 62 4.12 -8.55 -2.67
C ARG A 62 4.92 -7.31 -2.32
N THR A 63 4.33 -6.42 -1.51
CA THR A 63 5.00 -5.35 -0.76
C THR A 63 5.84 -5.97 0.37
N ARG A 64 6.73 -6.91 0.02
CA ARG A 64 7.79 -7.48 0.83
C ARG A 64 9.07 -7.21 0.05
N PHE A 65 9.97 -6.44 0.66
CA PHE A 65 11.29 -6.09 0.11
C PHE A 65 11.28 -5.13 -1.09
N ALA A 66 11.11 -3.84 -0.83
CA ALA A 66 12.06 -2.91 -1.42
C ALA A 66 13.29 -2.93 -0.49
N GLY A 67 14.40 -3.50 -0.98
CA GLY A 67 15.67 -3.62 -0.26
C GLY A 67 16.22 -2.28 0.23
#